data_AF-A0A920K8S5-F1
#
_entry.id   AF-A0A920K8S5-F1
#
_cell.length_a   1.000
_cell.length_b   1.000
_cell.length_c   1.000
_cell.angle_alpha   90.00
_cell.angle_beta   90.00
_cell.angle_gamma   90.00
#
_symmetry.space_group_name_H-M   'P 1'
#
loop_
_entity.id
_entity.type
_entity.pdbx_description
1 polymer ?
#
loop_
_entity_poly.entity_id
_entity_poly.type
_entity_poly.pdbx_seq_one_letter_code
_entity_poly.pdbx_strand_id
1 'polypeptide(L)'
;MPDEDPYELENKIKSFIREKIEPKLKRVSKDAGVTTELRNETPPLIPDHESAAEHLIRHLTGLNESGTVAFGTEAGLFQQAGIPGVIFGPGSIQQAHQPDEFIEIEQMAQCVSFMKELTSWAEKTH
;
A
#
# COMPACT_ATOMS: atom_id res chain seq x y z
N MET A 1 4.64 -5.81 -6.33
CA MET A 1 3.36 -6.50 -6.06
C MET A 1 3.51 -7.36 -4.81
N PRO A 2 2.43 -7.87 -4.18
CA PRO A 2 2.54 -8.76 -3.01
C PRO A 2 3.44 -9.98 -3.27
N ASP A 3 3.55 -10.38 -4.53
CA ASP A 3 4.25 -11.57 -5.01
C ASP A 3 5.63 -11.26 -5.66
N GLU A 4 6.05 -9.99 -5.71
CA GLU A 4 7.36 -9.60 -6.26
C GLU A 4 8.38 -9.38 -5.14
N ASP A 5 9.56 -9.96 -5.28
CA ASP A 5 10.70 -9.66 -4.40
C ASP A 5 11.28 -8.27 -4.73
N PRO A 6 11.14 -7.27 -3.83
CA PRO A 6 11.64 -5.92 -4.08
C PRO A 6 13.17 -5.88 -4.24
N TYR A 7 13.89 -6.83 -3.62
CA TYR A 7 15.34 -6.93 -3.71
C TYR A 7 15.79 -7.45 -5.07
N GLU A 8 14.95 -8.22 -5.77
CA GLU A 8 15.29 -8.71 -7.12
C GLU A 8 15.38 -7.55 -8.12
N LEU A 9 14.44 -6.60 -8.06
CA LEU A 9 14.47 -5.41 -8.90
C LEU A 9 15.66 -4.51 -8.56
N GLU A 10 15.92 -4.29 -7.27
CA GLU A 10 17.08 -3.52 -6.82
C GLU A 10 18.40 -4.13 -7.34
N ASN A 11 18.54 -5.45 -7.25
CA ASN A 11 19.70 -6.17 -7.75
C ASN A 11 19.86 -6.06 -9.28
N LYS A 12 18.75 -6.08 -10.02
CA LYS A 12 18.74 -5.83 -11.47
C LYS A 12 19.22 -4.41 -11.78
N ILE A 13 18.75 -3.40 -11.05
CA ILE A 13 19.17 -2.00 -11.21
C ILE A 13 20.68 -1.87 -10.92
N LYS A 14 21.15 -2.38 -9.77
CA LYS A 14 22.57 -2.35 -9.39
C LYS A 14 23.45 -3.03 -10.43
N SER A 15 23.01 -4.16 -10.97
CA SER A 15 23.75 -4.88 -12.02
C SER A 15 23.78 -4.10 -13.33
N PHE A 16 22.66 -3.49 -13.73
CA PHE A 16 22.62 -2.63 -14.91
C PHE A 16 23.55 -1.42 -14.78
N ILE A 17 23.57 -0.77 -13.61
CA ILE A 17 24.48 0.34 -13.31
C ILE A 17 25.94 -0.10 -13.51
N ARG A 18 26.35 -1.16 -12.81
CA ARG A 18 27.72 -1.69 -12.86
C ARG A 18 28.15 -2.12 -14.26
N GLU A 19 27.27 -2.77 -15.00
CA GLU A 19 27.63 -3.42 -16.26
C GLU A 19 27.47 -2.51 -17.49
N LYS A 20 26.55 -1.55 -17.44
CA LYS A 20 26.18 -0.74 -18.62
C LYS A 20 26.41 0.76 -18.43
N ILE A 21 26.33 1.29 -17.20
CA ILE A 21 26.42 2.72 -16.93
C ILE A 21 27.82 3.13 -16.48
N GLU A 22 28.38 2.48 -15.45
CA GLU A 22 29.70 2.81 -14.93
C GLU A 22 30.82 2.77 -15.99
N PRO A 23 30.88 1.78 -16.90
CA PRO A 23 31.90 1.77 -17.95
C PRO A 23 31.82 2.99 -18.89
N LYS A 24 30.61 3.54 -19.09
CA LYS A 24 30.41 4.74 -19.91
C LYS A 24 30.85 6.00 -19.15
N LEU A 25 30.50 6.10 -17.86
CA LEU A 25 30.93 7.21 -17.00
C LEU A 25 32.46 7.27 -16.87
N LYS A 26 33.10 6.11 -16.69
CA LYS A 26 34.57 6.02 -16.56
C LYS A 26 35.33 6.38 -17.83
N ARG A 27 34.71 6.33 -19.02
CA ARG A 27 35.31 6.86 -20.27
C ARG A 27 35.37 8.38 -20.29
N VAL A 28 34.48 9.05 -19.55
CA VAL A 28 34.45 10.53 -19.44
C VAL A 28 35.36 11.00 -18.31
N SER A 29 35.27 10.38 -17.13
CA SER A 29 36.13 10.67 -15.99
C SER A 29 36.39 9.43 -15.15
N LYS A 30 37.65 9.19 -14.79
CA LYS A 30 38.05 8.05 -13.94
C LYS A 30 37.44 8.10 -12.55
N ASP A 31 37.02 9.27 -12.07
CA ASP A 31 36.44 9.46 -10.74
C ASP A 31 34.90 9.39 -10.74
N ALA A 32 34.26 9.38 -11.91
CA ALA A 32 32.81 9.31 -12.01
C ALA A 32 32.27 7.92 -11.59
N GLY A 33 31.12 7.87 -10.94
CA GLY A 33 30.47 6.64 -10.46
C GLY A 33 29.04 6.88 -10.01
N VAL A 34 28.37 5.82 -9.54
CA VAL A 34 26.98 5.88 -9.05
C VAL A 34 26.91 5.26 -7.66
N THR A 35 26.26 5.94 -6.74
CA THR A 35 25.92 5.40 -5.41
C THR A 35 24.40 5.26 -5.31
N THR A 36 23.94 4.17 -4.72
CA THR A 36 22.52 3.89 -4.48
C THR A 36 22.28 3.72 -2.98
N GLU A 37 21.18 4.28 -2.48
CA GLU A 37 20.77 4.22 -1.08
C GLU A 37 19.28 3.89 -1.02
N LEU A 38 18.90 2.87 -0.25
CA LEU A 38 17.50 2.57 0.04
C LEU A 38 17.01 3.56 1.10
N ARG A 39 16.07 4.43 0.74
CA ARG A 39 15.59 5.48 1.65
C ARG A 39 14.37 5.05 2.47
N ASN A 40 13.46 4.30 1.85
CA ASN A 40 12.22 3.85 2.48
C ASN A 40 11.85 2.47 1.92
N GLU A 41 11.28 1.65 2.77
CA GLU A 41 10.66 0.37 2.44
C GLU A 41 9.36 0.27 3.25
N THR A 42 8.26 -0.04 2.58
CA THR A 42 6.98 -0.30 3.24
C THR A 42 6.53 -1.69 2.83
N PRO A 43 6.31 -2.61 3.79
CA PRO A 43 5.82 -3.93 3.45
C PRO A 43 4.43 -3.85 2.82
N PRO A 44 4.12 -4.75 1.87
CA PRO A 44 2.77 -4.84 1.33
C PRO A 44 1.80 -5.31 2.41
N LEU A 45 0.55 -4.82 2.35
CA LEU A 45 -0.55 -5.49 3.03
C LEU A 45 -0.91 -6.74 2.22
N ILE A 46 -0.72 -7.92 2.80
CA ILE A 46 -1.07 -9.19 2.17
C ILE A 46 -2.55 -9.51 2.46
N PRO A 47 -3.37 -9.86 1.44
CA PRO A 47 -4.74 -10.28 1.67
C PRO A 47 -4.83 -11.46 2.64
N ASP A 48 -5.72 -11.34 3.63
CA ASP A 48 -6.02 -12.40 4.58
C ASP A 48 -7.54 -12.44 4.82
N HIS A 49 -8.19 -13.31 4.05
CA HIS A 49 -9.65 -13.49 4.07
C HIS A 49 -10.19 -14.06 5.38
N GLU A 50 -9.33 -14.62 6.22
CA GLU A 50 -9.70 -15.13 7.53
C GLU A 50 -9.42 -14.10 8.65
N SER A 51 -8.89 -12.93 8.30
CA SER A 51 -8.52 -11.91 9.26
C SER A 51 -9.73 -11.32 9.98
N ALA A 52 -9.58 -11.07 11.28
CA ALA A 52 -10.63 -10.45 12.08
C ALA A 52 -11.03 -9.06 11.55
N ALA A 53 -10.07 -8.31 10.99
CA ALA A 53 -10.32 -7.01 10.38
C ALA A 53 -11.21 -7.13 9.13
N GLU A 54 -10.89 -8.05 8.21
CA GLU A 54 -11.70 -8.25 7.00
C GLU A 54 -13.11 -8.75 7.34
N HIS A 55 -13.23 -9.71 8.25
CA HIS A 55 -14.54 -10.20 8.73
C HIS A 55 -15.40 -9.09 9.33
N LEU A 56 -14.81 -8.20 10.13
CA LEU A 56 -15.53 -7.07 10.71
C LEU A 56 -16.07 -6.12 9.63
N ILE A 57 -15.24 -5.76 8.64
CA ILE A 57 -15.68 -4.88 7.56
C ILE A 57 -16.79 -5.53 6.75
N ARG A 58 -16.66 -6.80 6.37
CA ARG A 58 -17.72 -7.54 5.66
C ARG A 58 -19.02 -7.59 6.47
N HIS A 59 -18.91 -7.81 7.78
CA HIS A 59 -20.07 -7.83 8.69
C HIS A 59 -20.81 -6.48 8.75
N LEU A 60 -20.07 -5.38 8.90
CA LEU A 60 -20.65 -4.04 9.02
C LEU A 60 -21.16 -3.48 7.69
N THR A 61 -20.51 -3.82 6.57
CA THR A 61 -20.83 -3.24 5.26
C THR A 61 -21.76 -4.12 4.42
N GLY A 62 -21.87 -5.42 4.74
CA GLY A 62 -22.56 -6.40 3.91
C GLY A 62 -21.81 -6.78 2.62
N LEU A 63 -20.56 -6.33 2.46
CA LEU A 63 -19.72 -6.71 1.31
C LEU A 63 -19.32 -8.19 1.39
N ASN A 64 -19.40 -8.89 0.26
CA ASN A 64 -19.08 -10.31 0.18
C ASN A 64 -17.68 -10.58 -0.39
N GLU A 65 -16.98 -9.54 -0.84
CA GLU A 65 -15.67 -9.65 -1.46
C GLU A 65 -14.75 -8.50 -1.03
N SER A 66 -13.46 -8.75 -1.12
CA SER A 66 -12.37 -7.78 -0.96
C SER A 66 -11.44 -7.88 -2.16
N GLY A 67 -10.69 -6.81 -2.43
CA GLY A 67 -9.79 -6.75 -3.58
C GLY A 67 -8.41 -6.22 -3.20
N THR A 68 -7.50 -6.26 -4.16
CA THR A 68 -6.15 -5.69 -4.02
C THR A 68 -5.94 -4.54 -4.99
N VAL A 69 -5.05 -3.65 -4.61
CA VAL A 69 -4.74 -2.41 -5.33
C VAL A 69 -3.25 -2.13 -5.18
N ALA A 70 -2.63 -1.65 -6.25
CA ALA A 70 -1.18 -1.51 -6.35
C ALA A 70 -0.68 -0.15 -5.80
N PHE A 71 -0.95 0.13 -4.53
CA PHE A 71 -0.40 1.29 -3.82
C PHE A 71 0.06 0.93 -2.42
N GLY A 72 1.01 1.71 -1.90
CA GLY A 72 1.53 1.54 -0.54
C GLY A 72 0.60 2.16 0.50
N THR A 73 0.43 1.46 1.62
CA THR A 73 -0.20 1.97 2.85
C THR A 73 0.60 1.47 4.05
N GLU A 74 0.37 2.05 5.22
CA GLU A 74 0.97 1.62 6.48
C GLU A 74 0.36 0.31 7.01
N ALA A 75 -0.73 -0.20 6.40
CA ALA A 75 -1.40 -1.41 6.87
C ALA A 75 -0.51 -2.66 6.83
N GLY A 76 0.45 -2.73 5.90
CA GLY A 76 1.44 -3.81 5.91
C GLY A 76 2.34 -3.80 7.15
N LEU A 77 2.65 -2.61 7.70
CA LEU A 77 3.43 -2.49 8.94
C LEU A 77 2.64 -3.00 10.14
N PHE A 78 1.34 -2.67 10.21
CA PHE A 78 0.45 -3.20 11.26
C PHE A 78 0.31 -4.72 11.16
N GLN A 79 0.14 -5.25 9.95
CA GLN A 79 0.07 -6.69 9.71
C GLN A 79 1.36 -7.40 10.16
N GLN A 80 2.54 -6.86 9.83
CA GLN A 80 3.82 -7.40 10.32
C GLN A 80 3.95 -7.36 11.84
N ALA A 81 3.36 -6.36 12.49
CA ALA A 81 3.30 -6.27 13.95
C ALA A 81 2.25 -7.22 14.58
N GLY A 82 1.57 -8.05 13.78
CA GLY A 82 0.55 -9.00 14.25
C GLY A 82 -0.83 -8.39 14.44
N ILE A 83 -1.08 -7.19 13.90
CA ILE A 83 -2.38 -6.51 13.95
C ILE A 83 -3.08 -6.71 12.60
N PRO A 84 -4.22 -7.42 12.54
CA PRO A 84 -5.00 -7.57 11.32
C PRO A 84 -5.34 -6.22 10.69
N GLY A 85 -5.13 -6.07 9.38
CA GLY A 85 -5.29 -4.81 8.67
C GLY A 85 -6.16 -4.94 7.42
N VAL A 86 -6.94 -3.91 7.13
CA VAL A 86 -7.76 -3.77 5.92
C VAL A 86 -7.80 -2.29 5.53
N ILE A 87 -7.79 -2.01 4.23
CA ILE A 87 -7.99 -0.65 3.70
C ILE A 87 -9.43 -0.53 3.24
N PHE A 88 -10.17 0.38 3.86
CA PHE A 88 -11.56 0.63 3.55
C PHE A 88 -11.90 2.12 3.75
N GLY A 89 -12.54 2.74 2.77
CA GLY A 89 -12.85 4.16 2.83
C GLY A 89 -13.52 4.69 1.56
N PRO A 90 -13.98 5.95 1.57
CA PRO A 90 -14.62 6.59 0.45
C PRO A 90 -13.62 6.98 -0.65
N GLY A 91 -14.14 7.32 -1.82
CA GLY A 91 -13.34 7.73 -2.98
C GLY A 91 -12.96 6.56 -3.89
N SER A 92 -12.02 6.83 -4.79
CA SER A 92 -11.57 5.87 -5.79
C SER A 92 -10.08 6.04 -6.04
N ILE A 93 -9.36 4.92 -6.11
CA ILE A 93 -7.94 4.94 -6.47
C ILE A 93 -7.70 5.43 -7.89
N GLN A 94 -8.68 5.32 -8.78
CA GLN A 94 -8.58 5.82 -10.15
C GLN A 94 -8.49 7.36 -10.19
N GLN A 95 -8.87 8.03 -9.12
CA GLN A 95 -8.89 9.48 -9.00
C GLN A 95 -7.75 10.05 -8.13
N ALA A 96 -7.13 9.24 -7.28
CA ALA A 96 -6.03 9.68 -6.42
C ALA A 96 -4.83 10.19 -7.23
N HIS A 97 -4.20 11.27 -6.76
CA HIS A 97 -3.04 11.92 -7.39
C HIS A 97 -3.27 12.38 -8.84
N GLN A 98 -4.52 12.61 -9.22
CA GLN A 98 -4.88 13.22 -10.50
C GLN A 98 -5.17 14.72 -10.31
N PRO A 99 -5.07 15.54 -11.38
CA PRO A 99 -5.67 16.87 -11.37
C PRO A 99 -7.16 16.79 -10.99
N ASP A 100 -7.64 17.78 -10.25
CA ASP A 100 -9.04 17.86 -9.80
C ASP A 100 -9.50 16.63 -8.96
N GLU A 101 -8.59 16.07 -8.15
CA GLU A 101 -8.91 15.06 -7.14
C GLU A 101 -10.07 15.53 -6.23
N PHE A 102 -11.11 14.70 -6.12
CA PHE A 102 -12.29 14.94 -5.29
C PHE A 102 -12.79 13.63 -4.66
N ILE A 103 -13.67 13.78 -3.68
CA ILE A 103 -14.50 12.71 -3.15
C ILE A 103 -15.94 13.22 -3.16
N GLU A 104 -16.88 12.39 -3.62
CA GLU A 104 -18.30 12.78 -3.64
C GLU A 104 -18.84 12.99 -2.22
N ILE A 105 -19.70 14.00 -2.05
CA ILE A 105 -20.28 14.33 -0.74
C ILE A 105 -21.07 13.12 -0.20
N GLU A 106 -21.77 12.39 -1.07
CA GLU A 106 -22.50 11.18 -0.74
C GLU A 106 -21.57 10.08 -0.21
N GLN A 107 -20.38 9.90 -0.80
CA GLN A 107 -19.40 8.92 -0.31
C GLN A 107 -18.86 9.31 1.06
N MET A 108 -18.64 10.61 1.31
CA MET A 108 -18.27 11.11 2.62
C MET A 108 -19.38 10.85 3.66
N ALA A 109 -20.64 11.08 3.30
CA ALA A 109 -21.78 10.80 4.17
C ALA A 109 -21.87 9.29 4.52
N GLN A 110 -21.63 8.40 3.55
CA GLN A 110 -21.58 6.96 3.77
C GLN A 110 -20.42 6.57 4.71
N CYS A 111 -19.23 7.15 4.50
CA CYS A 111 -18.08 6.92 5.39
C CYS A 111 -18.40 7.34 6.84
N VAL A 112 -19.02 8.50 7.04
CA VAL A 112 -19.43 8.95 8.38
C VAL A 112 -20.46 7.99 8.99
N SER A 113 -21.41 7.48 8.21
CA SER A 113 -22.37 6.47 8.69
C SER A 113 -21.67 5.18 9.13
N PHE A 114 -20.76 4.68 8.30
CA PHE A 114 -19.95 3.50 8.61
C PHE A 114 -19.12 3.69 9.89
N MET A 115 -18.45 4.84 10.07
CA MET A 115 -17.67 5.10 11.28
C MET A 115 -18.54 5.10 12.55
N LYS A 116 -19.79 5.55 12.47
CA LYS A 116 -20.75 5.47 13.58
C LYS A 116 -21.15 4.03 13.89
N GLU A 117 -21.38 3.21 12.88
CA GLU A 117 -21.69 1.78 13.04
C GLU A 117 -20.51 1.03 13.65
N LEU A 118 -19.29 1.28 13.15
CA LEU A 118 -18.06 0.71 13.70
C LEU A 118 -17.86 1.09 15.17
N THR A 119 -18.06 2.36 15.52
CA THR A 119 -17.97 2.83 16.91
C THR A 119 -19.02 2.16 17.78
N SER A 120 -20.27 2.09 17.30
CA SER A 120 -21.38 1.45 18.02
C SER A 120 -21.14 -0.06 18.23
N TRP A 121 -20.52 -0.73 17.26
CA TRP A 121 -20.11 -2.13 17.37
C TRP A 121 -19.02 -2.32 18.44
N ALA A 122 -18.01 -1.45 18.43
CA ALA A 122 -16.91 -1.50 19.39
C ALA A 122 -17.39 -1.28 20.83
N GLU A 123 -18.34 -0.35 21.04
CA GLU A 123 -18.93 -0.09 22.36
C GLU A 123 -19.75 -1.25 22.92
N LYS A 124 -20.39 -2.05 22.06
CA LYS A 124 -21.25 -3.19 22.48
C LYS A 124 -20.48 -4.48 22.72
N THR A 125 -19.23 -4.55 22.26
CA THR A 125 -18.39 -5.76 22.31
C THR A 125 -17.50 -5.77 23.57
N HIS A 126 -17.70 -4.80 24.47
CA HIS A 126 -17.11 -4.68 25.81
C HIS A 126 -18.22 -4.63 26.88
#